data_AF-X1DW59-F1
#
_entry.id   AF-X1DW59-F1
#
_cell.length_a   1.000
_cell.length_b   1.000
_cell.length_c   1.000
_cell.angle_alpha   90.00
_cell.angle_beta   90.00
_cell.angle_gamma   90.00
#
_symmetry.space_group_name_H-M   'P 1'
#
loop_
_entity.id
_entity.type
_entity.pdbx_description
1 polymer ?
#
loop_
_entity_poly.entity_id
_entity_poly.type
_entity_poly.pdbx_seq_one_letter_code
_entity_poly.pdbx_strand_id
1 'polypeptide(L)'
;IPREWKLVKALAGCSTDGIPGVKGVGEKTAIKYLTSQLKETTKACQAIISKEGIKIFKRNLKLVALPFKGTNVFKLKKDKLSKEGWIKVTKTLGMKSLQNHNIFMGEKENAS
;
A
#
# COMPACT_ATOMS: atom_id res chain seq x y z
N ILE A 1 10.61 -3.71 -11.63
CA ILE A 1 9.81 -2.51 -11.98
C ILE A 1 8.71 -2.33 -10.94
N PRO A 2 8.54 -1.16 -10.29
CA PRO A 2 7.54 -0.96 -9.24
C PRO A 2 6.09 -1.27 -9.66
N ARG A 3 5.74 -1.04 -10.94
CA ARG A 3 4.39 -1.29 -11.49
C ARG A 3 3.96 -2.76 -11.47
N GLU A 4 4.91 -3.68 -11.48
CA GLU A 4 4.67 -5.13 -11.48
C GLU A 4 4.60 -5.71 -10.07
N TRP A 5 4.85 -4.90 -9.02
CA TRP A 5 4.85 -5.36 -7.64
C TRP A 5 3.52 -5.96 -7.21
N LYS A 6 2.41 -5.49 -7.78
CA LYS A 6 1.08 -6.09 -7.62
C LYS A 6 1.04 -7.56 -8.08
N LEU A 7 1.80 -7.95 -9.10
CA LEU A 7 1.88 -9.35 -9.57
C LEU A 7 2.68 -10.21 -8.59
N VAL A 8 3.79 -9.68 -8.08
CA VAL A 8 4.59 -10.32 -7.03
C VAL A 8 3.73 -10.58 -5.80
N LYS A 9 3.03 -9.55 -5.31
CA LYS A 9 2.13 -9.68 -4.15
C LYS A 9 0.92 -10.57 -4.42
N ALA A 10 0.41 -10.59 -5.66
CA ALA A 10 -0.67 -11.50 -6.01
C ALA A 10 -0.26 -12.98 -5.90
N LEU A 11 0.98 -13.30 -6.27
CA LEU A 11 1.56 -14.65 -6.18
C LEU A 11 2.05 -14.99 -4.76
N ALA A 12 2.82 -14.10 -4.14
CA ALA A 12 3.48 -14.34 -2.86
C ALA A 12 2.58 -14.10 -1.63
N GLY A 13 1.51 -13.34 -1.80
CA GLY A 13 0.65 -12.88 -0.71
C GLY A 13 1.23 -11.67 0.03
N CYS A 14 0.52 -11.27 1.09
CA CYS A 14 0.89 -10.20 2.00
C CYS A 14 0.42 -10.56 3.41
N SER A 15 1.34 -10.99 4.28
CA SER A 15 1.01 -11.44 5.64
C SER A 15 0.47 -10.32 6.52
N THR A 16 1.00 -9.10 6.38
CA THR A 16 0.56 -7.91 7.13
C THR A 16 -0.89 -7.52 6.80
N ASP A 17 -1.36 -7.87 5.61
CA ASP A 17 -2.72 -7.60 5.14
C ASP A 17 -3.62 -8.85 5.16
N GLY A 18 -3.14 -9.96 5.71
CA GLY A 18 -3.89 -11.23 5.78
C GLY A 18 -4.20 -11.86 4.42
N ILE A 19 -3.43 -11.56 3.37
CA ILE A 19 -3.65 -12.08 2.00
C ILE A 19 -2.74 -13.30 1.78
N PRO A 20 -3.27 -14.54 1.77
CA PRO A 20 -2.42 -15.70 1.53
C PRO A 20 -2.03 -15.80 0.05
N GLY A 21 -0.75 -16.09 -0.20
CA GLY A 21 -0.21 -16.36 -1.52
C GLY A 21 -0.37 -17.83 -1.96
N VAL A 22 0.22 -18.15 -3.10
CA VAL A 22 0.33 -19.53 -3.59
C VAL A 22 1.30 -20.30 -2.69
N LYS A 23 0.90 -21.50 -2.25
CA LYS A 23 1.70 -22.32 -1.32
C LYS A 23 3.10 -22.59 -1.89
N GLY A 24 4.13 -22.28 -1.10
CA GLY A 24 5.53 -22.47 -1.51
C GLY A 24 6.09 -21.36 -2.41
N VAL A 25 5.35 -20.27 -2.63
CA VAL A 25 5.77 -19.13 -3.45
C VAL A 25 5.94 -17.90 -2.55
N GLY A 26 7.20 -17.53 -2.27
CA GLY A 26 7.54 -16.24 -1.66
C GLY A 26 7.91 -15.20 -2.72
N GLU A 27 8.21 -13.97 -2.29
CA GLU A 27 8.52 -12.85 -3.21
C GLU A 27 9.69 -13.18 -4.15
N LYS A 28 10.78 -13.75 -3.64
CA LYS A 28 11.94 -14.18 -4.46
C LYS A 28 11.54 -15.17 -5.55
N THR A 29 10.65 -16.12 -5.24
CA THR A 29 10.17 -17.13 -6.19
C THR A 29 9.20 -16.53 -7.19
N ALA A 30 8.30 -15.66 -6.76
CA ALA A 30 7.38 -14.93 -7.63
C ALA A 30 8.14 -14.04 -8.63
N ILE A 31 9.19 -13.35 -8.19
CA ILE A 31 10.07 -12.56 -9.08
C ILE A 31 10.71 -13.46 -10.12
N LYS A 32 11.34 -14.58 -9.71
CA LYS A 32 11.94 -15.55 -10.66
C LYS A 32 10.92 -16.06 -11.67
N TYR A 33 9.69 -16.31 -11.25
CA TYR A 33 8.62 -16.73 -12.15
C TYR A 33 8.27 -15.64 -13.18
N LEU A 34 8.04 -14.41 -12.71
CA LEU A 34 7.69 -13.27 -13.57
C LEU A 34 8.81 -12.88 -14.55
N THR A 35 10.07 -13.13 -14.18
CA THR A 35 11.23 -12.88 -15.05
C THR A 35 11.64 -14.11 -15.87
N SER A 36 10.83 -15.17 -15.91
CA SER A 36 11.13 -16.43 -16.63
C SER A 36 12.43 -17.12 -16.20
N GLN A 37 12.90 -16.87 -14.98
CA GLN A 37 14.08 -17.51 -14.38
C GLN A 37 13.72 -18.74 -13.52
N LEU A 38 12.43 -19.02 -13.32
CA LEU A 38 11.97 -20.19 -12.58
C LEU A 38 11.77 -21.37 -13.54
N LYS A 39 12.51 -22.46 -13.32
CA LYS A 39 12.35 -23.69 -14.11
C LYS A 39 10.94 -24.27 -13.96
N GLU A 40 10.33 -24.66 -15.08
CA GLU A 40 8.98 -25.24 -15.14
C GLU A 40 8.82 -26.54 -14.36
N THR A 41 9.91 -27.31 -14.24
CA THR A 41 9.93 -28.58 -13.48
C THR A 41 9.87 -28.38 -11.97
N THR A 42 9.99 -27.14 -11.47
CA THR A 42 9.94 -26.88 -10.03
C THR A 42 8.52 -26.99 -9.49
N LYS A 43 8.39 -27.52 -8.27
CA LYS A 43 7.10 -27.58 -7.55
C LYS A 43 6.43 -26.21 -7.42
N ALA A 44 7.23 -25.14 -7.28
CA ALA A 44 6.72 -23.77 -7.21
C ALA A 44 6.10 -23.32 -8.55
N CYS A 45 6.74 -23.59 -9.69
CA CYS A 45 6.16 -23.25 -10.99
C CYS A 45 4.86 -24.03 -11.23
N GLN A 46 4.86 -25.33 -10.92
CA GLN A 46 3.68 -26.19 -10.99
C GLN A 46 2.54 -25.69 -10.08
N ALA A 47 2.85 -25.22 -8.87
CA ALA A 47 1.86 -24.65 -7.96
C ALA A 47 1.24 -23.36 -8.54
N ILE A 48 2.04 -22.50 -9.18
CA ILE A 48 1.57 -21.25 -9.79
C ILE A 48 0.61 -21.52 -10.96
N ILE A 49 0.97 -22.45 -11.85
CA ILE A 49 0.15 -22.77 -13.04
C ILE A 49 -1.04 -23.70 -12.74
N SER A 50 -1.10 -24.27 -11.54
CA SER A 50 -2.23 -25.09 -11.11
C SER A 50 -3.54 -24.29 -11.10
N LYS A 51 -4.68 -24.99 -11.20
CA LYS A 51 -6.02 -24.36 -11.11
C LYS A 51 -6.18 -23.52 -9.84
N GLU A 52 -5.68 -24.02 -8.71
CA GLU A 52 -5.75 -23.30 -7.43
C GLU A 52 -4.79 -22.11 -7.40
N GLY A 53 -3.57 -22.25 -7.92
CA GLY A 53 -2.62 -21.13 -8.04
C GLY A 53 -3.18 -19.98 -8.87
N ILE A 54 -3.77 -20.28 -10.02
CA ILE A 54 -4.43 -19.30 -10.90
C ILE A 54 -5.61 -18.63 -10.17
N LYS A 55 -6.39 -19.39 -9.41
CA LYS A 55 -7.53 -18.87 -8.63
C LYS A 55 -7.05 -17.90 -7.53
N ILE A 56 -6.04 -18.29 -6.76
CA ILE A 56 -5.42 -17.44 -5.73
C ILE A 56 -4.87 -16.16 -6.35
N PHE A 57 -4.10 -16.28 -7.44
CA PHE A 57 -3.55 -15.14 -8.15
C PHE A 57 -4.64 -14.16 -8.62
N LYS A 58 -5.69 -14.65 -9.29
CA LYS A 58 -6.80 -13.82 -9.78
C LYS A 58 -7.55 -13.12 -8.64
N ARG A 59 -7.75 -13.81 -7.51
CA ARG A 59 -8.34 -13.21 -6.30
C ARG A 59 -7.44 -12.11 -5.76
N ASN A 60 -6.17 -12.44 -5.50
CA ASN A 60 -5.23 -11.53 -4.85
C ASN A 60 -4.94 -10.30 -5.71
N LEU A 61 -4.85 -10.45 -7.03
CA LEU A 61 -4.59 -9.34 -7.94
C LEU A 61 -5.63 -8.21 -7.78
N LYS A 62 -6.88 -8.53 -7.47
CA LYS A 62 -7.93 -7.53 -7.20
C LYS A 62 -7.74 -6.81 -5.87
N LEU A 63 -7.14 -7.48 -4.89
CA LEU A 63 -6.95 -6.98 -3.52
C LEU A 63 -5.68 -6.12 -3.40
N VAL A 64 -4.60 -6.54 -4.05
CA VAL A 64 -3.28 -5.89 -3.93
C VAL A 64 -3.03 -4.82 -4.99
N ALA A 65 -3.85 -4.75 -6.04
CA ALA A 65 -3.72 -3.72 -7.05
C ALA A 65 -4.29 -2.38 -6.54
N LEU A 66 -3.45 -1.35 -6.57
CA LEU A 66 -3.84 0.02 -6.28
C LEU A 66 -3.92 0.86 -7.56
N PRO A 67 -4.84 1.84 -7.63
CA PRO A 67 -5.96 2.03 -6.70
C PRO A 67 -6.96 0.87 -6.80
N PHE A 68 -7.68 0.59 -5.72
CA PHE A 68 -8.73 -0.43 -5.75
C PHE A 68 -9.81 -0.01 -6.76
N LYS A 69 -10.44 -0.98 -7.44
CA LYS A 69 -11.44 -0.67 -8.46
C LYS A 69 -12.60 0.08 -7.82
N GLY A 70 -12.92 1.26 -8.36
CA GLY A 70 -13.99 2.12 -7.85
C GLY A 70 -13.53 3.11 -6.78
N THR A 71 -12.24 3.15 -6.43
CA THR A 71 -11.70 4.23 -5.60
C THR A 71 -11.83 5.57 -6.33
N ASN A 72 -12.52 6.52 -5.70
CA ASN A 72 -12.66 7.88 -6.20
C ASN A 72 -11.29 8.57 -6.27
N VAL A 73 -11.05 9.29 -7.36
CA VAL A 73 -9.86 10.14 -7.47
C VAL A 73 -10.13 11.42 -6.67
N PHE A 74 -9.38 11.63 -5.60
CA PHE A 74 -9.48 12.88 -4.83
C PHE A 74 -8.66 13.99 -5.50
N LYS A 75 -9.17 15.22 -5.40
CA LYS A 75 -8.44 16.41 -5.83
C LYS A 75 -7.75 17.02 -4.62
N LEU A 76 -6.47 17.32 -4.74
CA LEU A 76 -5.74 18.05 -3.72
C LEU A 76 -6.37 19.44 -3.56
N LYS A 77 -6.69 19.80 -2.33
CA LYS A 77 -7.16 21.13 -1.94
C LYS A 77 -6.12 21.74 -1.03
N LYS A 78 -5.79 23.02 -1.25
CA LYS A 78 -4.90 23.75 -0.34
C LYS A 78 -5.56 23.79 1.04
N ASP A 79 -4.87 23.30 2.04
CA ASP A 79 -5.32 23.35 3.41
C ASP A 79 -5.17 24.77 3.98
N LYS A 80 -5.97 25.10 4.99
CA LYS A 80 -5.85 26.36 5.76
C LYS A 80 -5.73 26.00 7.23
N LEU A 81 -4.51 26.09 7.75
CA LEU A 81 -4.27 25.91 9.18
C LEU A 81 -4.88 27.09 9.94
N SER A 82 -5.57 26.80 11.05
CA SER A 82 -6.05 27.81 11.99
C SER A 82 -5.54 27.48 13.38
N LYS A 83 -5.04 28.50 14.08
CA LYS A 83 -4.52 28.34 15.45
C LYS A 83 -5.65 27.92 16.39
N GLU A 84 -6.83 28.48 16.17
CA GLU A 84 -8.05 28.18 16.92
C GLU A 84 -8.48 26.73 16.70
N GLY A 85 -8.43 26.24 15.46
CA GLY A 85 -8.71 24.85 15.13
C GLY A 85 -7.72 23.89 15.79
N TRP A 86 -6.43 24.23 15.79
CA TRP A 86 -5.38 23.44 16.45
C TRP A 86 -5.55 23.37 17.97
N ILE A 87 -5.76 24.53 18.63
CA ILE A 87 -6.01 24.60 20.07
C ILE A 87 -7.26 23.80 20.44
N LYS A 88 -8.33 23.89 19.64
CA LYS A 88 -9.56 23.14 19.86
C LYS A 88 -9.32 21.63 19.83
N VAL A 89 -8.61 21.12 18.82
CA VAL A 89 -8.30 19.68 18.70
C VAL A 89 -7.39 19.21 19.85
N THR A 90 -6.29 19.92 20.12
CA THR A 90 -5.33 19.55 21.16
C THR A 90 -5.93 19.63 22.57
N LYS A 91 -6.82 20.60 22.85
CA LYS A 91 -7.58 20.64 24.11
C LYS A 91 -8.54 19.46 24.23
N THR A 92 -9.27 19.13 23.16
CA THR A 92 -10.22 18.01 23.13
C THR A 92 -9.54 16.66 23.36
N LEU A 93 -8.36 16.47 22.79
CA LEU A 93 -7.58 15.23 22.93
C LEU A 93 -6.66 15.21 24.17
N GLY A 94 -6.67 16.24 25.01
CA GLY A 94 -5.85 16.31 26.22
C GLY A 94 -4.34 16.56 25.99
N MET A 95 -3.95 16.98 24.79
CA MET A 95 -2.55 17.21 24.38
C MET A 95 -2.05 18.60 24.83
N LYS A 96 -1.89 18.80 26.15
CA LYS A 96 -1.58 20.12 26.74
C LYS A 96 -0.26 20.73 26.25
N SER A 97 0.79 19.92 26.06
CA SER A 97 2.10 20.39 25.60
C SER A 97 2.10 20.90 24.16
N LEU A 98 1.14 20.47 23.33
CA LEU A 98 1.07 20.83 21.92
C LEU A 98 0.22 22.08 21.64
N GLN A 99 -0.52 22.59 22.63
CA GLN A 99 -1.43 23.74 22.46
C GLN A 99 -0.70 25.03 22.06
N ASN A 100 0.51 25.22 22.60
CA ASN A 100 1.32 26.42 22.37
C ASN A 100 2.43 26.19 21.34
N HIS A 101 2.47 25.02 20.69
CA HIS A 101 3.47 24.75 19.66
C HIS A 101 3.20 25.63 18.44
N ASN A 102 4.25 26.26 17.91
CA ASN A 102 4.12 27.04 16.69
C ASN A 102 3.94 26.08 15.50
N ILE A 103 2.73 26.01 14.95
CA ILE A 103 2.38 25.14 13.81
C ILE A 103 2.49 25.85 12.45
N PHE A 104 2.86 27.13 12.43
CA PHE A 104 3.01 27.93 11.21
C PHE A 104 4.48 28.04 10.75
N MET A 105 5.37 27.22 11.31
CA MET A 105 6.80 27.18 11.00
C MET A 105 7.02 26.64 9.57
N GLY A 106 6.75 27.47 8.56
CA GLY A 106 6.78 27.11 7.14
C GLY A 106 6.12 28.14 6.22
N GLU A 107 5.23 28.98 6.73
CA GLU A 107 4.74 30.15 6.02
C GLU A 107 5.68 31.32 6.32
N LYS A 108 6.83 31.40 5.63
CA LYS A 108 7.58 32.66 5.59
C LYS A 108 6.66 33.72 5.00
N GLU A 109 6.57 34.83 5.73
CA GLU A 109 5.89 36.07 5.39
C GLU A 109 6.22 36.49 3.95
N ASN A 110 5.27 36.31 3.04
CA ASN A 110 5.16 37.17 1.86
C ASN A 110 4.04 38.17 2.15
N ALA A 111 4.32 39.13 3.01
CA ALA A 111 3.49 40.31 3.18
C ALA A 111 4.38 41.49 3.59
N SER A 112 4.48 42.43 2.66
CA SER A 112 4.93 43.83 2.80
C SER A 112 6.43 44.09 2.71
#